data_AF-A0A8T4WUV1-F1
#
_entry.id   AF-A0A8T4WUV1-F1
#
_cell.length_a   1.000
_cell.length_b   1.000
_cell.length_c   1.000
_cell.angle_alpha   90.00
_cell.angle_beta   90.00
_cell.angle_gamma   90.00
#
_symmetry.space_group_name_H-M   'P 1'
#
loop_
_entity.id
_entity.type
_entity.pdbx_description
1 polymer ?
#
loop_
_entity_poly.entity_id
_entity_poly.type
_entity_poly.pdbx_seq_one_letter_code
_entity_poly.pdbx_strand_id
1 'polypeptide(L)'
;MAEITKMDERGRITIPKELRNTHDLEGDEEFLIEDIDDETFIITKVDLKGLIDEAKKELEGENVENLHEEVKKEVHKLSKEKFSC
;
A
#
# COMPACT_ATOMS: atom_id res chain seq x y z
N MET A 1 -18.11 6.16 -7.47
CA MET A 1 -19.00 6.58 -6.37
C MET A 1 -18.15 7.23 -5.32
N ALA A 2 -18.55 8.37 -4.78
CA ALA A 2 -17.77 9.12 -3.80
C ALA A 2 -18.64 9.31 -2.56
N GLU A 3 -18.12 8.89 -1.41
CA GLU A 3 -18.78 9.01 -0.11
C GLU A 3 -17.85 9.80 0.81
N ILE A 4 -18.39 10.82 1.49
CA ILE A 4 -17.63 11.61 2.46
C ILE A 4 -17.69 10.88 3.80
N THR A 5 -16.53 10.56 4.34
CA THR A 5 -16.37 9.91 5.64
C THR A 5 -15.61 10.83 6.59
N LYS A 6 -15.81 10.66 7.89
CA LYS A 6 -15.17 11.45 8.93
C LYS A 6 -14.17 10.60 9.70
N MET A 7 -13.02 11.19 9.99
CA MET A 7 -12.04 10.63 10.89
C MET A 7 -12.56 10.63 12.32
N ASP A 8 -12.38 9.52 13.04
CA ASP A 8 -12.70 9.46 14.46
C ASP A 8 -11.58 10.04 15.34
N GLU A 9 -11.80 10.08 16.65
CA GLU A 9 -10.85 10.64 17.63
C GLU A 9 -9.51 9.89 17.69
N ARG A 10 -9.43 8.69 17.12
CA ARG A 10 -8.23 7.84 17.09
C ARG A 10 -7.52 7.90 15.74
N GLY A 11 -7.96 8.78 14.83
CA GLY A 11 -7.37 8.91 13.51
C GLY A 11 -7.83 7.87 12.49
N ARG A 12 -8.91 7.10 12.77
CA ARG A 12 -9.38 6.04 11.88
C ARG A 12 -10.40 6.57 10.89
N ILE A 13 -10.33 6.06 9.66
CA ILE A 13 -11.31 6.32 8.61
C ILE A 13 -11.98 4.99 8.26
N THR A 14 -13.30 5.00 8.15
CA THR A 14 -14.05 3.80 7.74
C THR A 14 -14.12 3.73 6.22
N ILE A 15 -13.65 2.60 5.66
CA ILE A 15 -13.82 2.30 4.23
C ILE A 15 -15.28 1.86 3.99
N PRO A 16 -16.02 2.57 3.11
CA PRO A 16 -17.38 2.20 2.73
C PRO A 16 -17.53 0.73 2.35
N LYS A 17 -18.67 0.13 2.74
CA LYS A 17 -18.95 -1.28 2.50
C LYS A 17 -18.87 -1.65 1.00
N GLU A 18 -19.32 -0.75 0.14
CA GLU A 18 -19.31 -0.98 -1.31
C GLU A 18 -17.89 -1.03 -1.89
N LEU A 19 -16.98 -0.17 -1.42
CA LEU A 19 -15.57 -0.23 -1.80
C LEU A 19 -14.92 -1.52 -1.29
N ARG A 20 -15.20 -1.92 -0.04
CA ARG A 20 -14.71 -3.19 0.49
C ARG A 20 -15.19 -4.38 -0.33
N ASN A 21 -16.46 -4.41 -0.72
CA ASN A 21 -17.00 -5.49 -1.55
C ASN A 21 -16.42 -5.49 -2.98
N THR A 22 -16.21 -4.31 -3.58
CA THR A 22 -15.70 -4.18 -4.95
C THR A 22 -14.25 -4.64 -5.04
N HIS A 23 -13.46 -4.41 -3.99
CA HIS A 23 -12.04 -4.74 -3.94
C HIS A 23 -11.73 -5.96 -3.08
N ASP A 24 -12.75 -6.71 -2.66
CA ASP A 24 -12.63 -7.90 -1.82
C ASP A 24 -11.71 -7.67 -0.61
N LEU A 25 -12.00 -6.59 0.12
CA LEU A 25 -11.21 -6.19 1.29
C LEU A 25 -11.70 -6.95 2.52
N GLU A 26 -10.87 -7.85 3.01
CA GLU A 26 -11.11 -8.64 4.21
C GLU A 26 -10.58 -7.97 5.48
N GLY A 27 -10.89 -8.56 6.65
CA GLY A 27 -10.28 -8.13 7.91
C GLY A 27 -8.81 -8.50 7.95
N ASP A 28 -7.99 -7.66 8.59
CA ASP A 28 -6.54 -7.85 8.77
C ASP A 28 -5.68 -7.76 7.49
N GLU A 29 -6.21 -7.17 6.42
CA GLU A 29 -5.41 -6.81 5.25
C GLU A 29 -4.50 -5.60 5.50
N GLU A 30 -3.33 -5.61 4.86
CA GLU A 30 -2.33 -4.56 4.96
C GLU A 30 -2.47 -3.57 3.80
N PHE A 31 -2.36 -2.29 4.13
CA PHE A 31 -2.44 -1.20 3.16
C PHE A 31 -1.20 -0.30 3.28
N LEU A 32 -0.69 0.11 2.12
CA LEU A 32 0.29 1.17 2.02
C LEU A 32 -0.46 2.50 1.91
N ILE A 33 -0.09 3.45 2.77
CA ILE A 33 -0.60 4.82 2.73
C ILE A 33 0.56 5.73 2.34
N GLU A 34 0.41 6.46 1.24
CA GLU A 34 1.42 7.38 0.71
C GLU A 34 0.81 8.75 0.46
N ASP A 35 1.59 9.78 0.75
CA ASP A 35 1.26 11.17 0.50
C ASP A 35 1.58 11.52 -0.96
N ILE A 36 0.64 12.16 -1.68
CA ILE A 36 0.88 12.71 -3.02
C ILE A 36 1.16 14.22 -2.91
N ASP A 37 0.35 14.92 -2.11
CA ASP A 37 0.35 16.37 -1.95
C ASP A 37 -0.36 16.78 -0.64
N ASP A 38 -0.30 18.07 -0.30
CA ASP A 38 -0.81 18.61 0.96
C ASP A 38 -2.28 18.26 1.29
N GLU A 39 -3.09 17.86 0.29
CA GLU A 39 -4.52 17.54 0.45
C GLU A 39 -4.86 16.08 0.15
N THR A 40 -3.92 15.30 -0.43
CA THR A 40 -4.22 14.01 -1.05
C THR A 40 -3.24 12.92 -0.65
N PHE A 41 -3.78 11.81 -0.13
CA PHE A 41 -3.04 10.57 0.08
C PHE A 41 -3.71 9.41 -0.67
N ILE A 42 -2.92 8.40 -1.04
CA ILE A 42 -3.40 7.16 -1.65
C ILE A 42 -3.33 6.05 -0.61
N ILE A 43 -4.35 5.17 -0.64
CA ILE A 43 -4.34 3.89 0.05
C ILE A 43 -4.29 2.78 -1.00
N THR A 44 -3.23 1.97 -0.97
CA THR A 44 -3.04 0.84 -1.88
C THR A 44 -3.05 -0.47 -1.09
N LYS A 45 -3.83 -1.46 -1.54
CA LYS A 45 -3.81 -2.82 -0.97
C LYS A 45 -2.45 -3.47 -1.25
N VAL A 46 -1.81 -4.03 -0.22
CA VAL A 46 -0.50 -4.69 -0.36
C VAL A 46 -0.57 -6.09 0.23
N ASP A 47 -0.13 -7.09 -0.53
CA ASP A 47 0.16 -8.42 0.01
C ASP A 47 1.59 -8.43 0.58
N LEU A 48 1.74 -7.91 1.78
CA LEU A 48 3.05 -7.78 2.42
C LEU A 48 3.69 -9.15 2.67
N LYS A 49 2.87 -10.16 2.98
CA LYS A 49 3.32 -11.55 3.17
C LYS A 49 3.84 -12.14 1.86
N GLY A 50 3.11 -12.01 0.78
CA GLY A 50 3.53 -12.46 -0.55
C GLY A 50 4.83 -11.81 -0.99
N LEU A 51 4.96 -10.48 -0.81
CA LEU A 51 6.18 -9.74 -1.12
C LEU A 51 7.37 -10.20 -0.27
N ILE A 52 7.17 -10.45 1.03
CA ILE A 52 8.23 -10.95 1.92
C ILE A 52 8.65 -12.38 1.52
N ASP A 53 7.72 -13.22 1.12
CA ASP A 53 8.02 -14.61 0.75
C ASP A 53 8.66 -14.72 -0.64
N GLU A 54 8.29 -13.85 -1.59
CA GLU A 54 9.03 -13.68 -2.86
C GLU A 54 10.44 -13.15 -2.61
N ALA A 55 10.57 -12.10 -1.82
CA ALA A 55 11.86 -11.55 -1.39
C ALA A 55 12.77 -12.62 -0.78
N LYS A 56 12.26 -13.46 0.13
CA LYS A 56 13.04 -14.56 0.74
C LYS A 56 13.48 -15.60 -0.28
N LYS A 57 12.66 -15.90 -1.30
CA LYS A 57 13.04 -16.84 -2.36
C LYS A 57 14.14 -16.28 -3.26
N GLU A 58 14.14 -14.98 -3.52
CA GLU A 58 15.20 -14.32 -4.29
C GLU A 58 16.49 -14.14 -3.48
N LEU A 59 16.38 -14.02 -2.16
CA LEU A 59 17.48 -13.76 -1.22
C LEU A 59 18.20 -15.01 -0.67
N GLU A 60 17.85 -16.23 -1.10
CA GLU A 60 18.77 -17.38 -0.98
C GLU A 60 20.09 -17.18 -1.78
N GLY A 61 20.23 -16.04 -2.48
CA GLY A 61 21.42 -15.61 -3.22
C GLY A 61 22.43 -14.71 -2.49
N GLU A 62 22.04 -13.67 -1.72
CA GLU A 62 22.93 -12.84 -0.87
C GLU A 62 22.18 -11.65 -0.22
N ASN A 63 22.40 -11.41 1.08
CA ASN A 63 22.10 -10.20 1.90
C ASN A 63 20.65 -9.66 1.99
N VAL A 64 19.88 -10.25 2.92
CA VAL A 64 18.50 -9.91 3.28
C VAL A 64 18.33 -8.55 4.01
N GLU A 65 19.41 -7.93 4.50
CA GLU A 65 19.29 -6.78 5.40
C GLU A 65 18.98 -5.41 4.74
N ASN A 66 19.08 -5.30 3.40
CA ASN A 66 18.82 -4.03 2.69
C ASN A 66 17.55 -4.01 1.84
N LEU A 67 16.85 -5.15 1.73
CA LEU A 67 15.76 -5.31 0.76
C LEU A 67 14.55 -4.42 1.06
N HIS A 68 14.33 -4.09 2.34
CA HIS A 68 13.19 -3.26 2.74
C HIS A 68 13.30 -1.82 2.23
N GLU A 69 14.53 -1.29 2.10
CA GLU A 69 14.75 0.02 1.49
C GLU A 69 14.72 -0.03 -0.04
N GLU A 70 15.17 -1.13 -0.64
CA GLU A 70 15.14 -1.30 -2.10
C GLU A 70 13.71 -1.46 -2.61
N VAL A 71 12.87 -2.27 -1.96
CA VAL A 71 11.45 -2.42 -2.33
C VAL A 71 10.70 -1.09 -2.23
N LYS A 72 10.95 -0.29 -1.17
CA LYS A 72 10.37 1.06 -1.06
C LYS A 72 10.82 1.99 -2.20
N LYS A 73 12.08 1.92 -2.61
CA LYS A 73 12.62 2.72 -3.72
C LYS A 73 12.05 2.28 -5.07
N GLU A 74 11.88 0.97 -5.29
CA GLU A 74 11.34 0.40 -6.53
C GLU A 74 9.87 0.80 -6.73
N VAL A 75 9.06 0.72 -5.66
CA VAL A 75 7.64 1.15 -5.67
C VAL A 75 7.50 2.65 -5.96
N HIS A 76 8.36 3.47 -5.36
CA HIS A 76 8.39 4.91 -5.61
C HIS A 76 8.83 5.26 -7.05
N LYS A 77 9.72 4.45 -7.66
CA LYS A 77 10.17 4.65 -9.04
C LYS A 77 9.10 4.27 -10.06
N LEU A 78 8.40 3.15 -9.85
CA LEU A 78 7.28 2.70 -10.69
C LEU A 78 6.10 3.68 -10.66
N SER A 79 5.89 4.37 -9.54
CA SER A 79 4.89 5.43 -9.42
C SER A 79 5.22 6.66 -10.27
N LYS A 80 6.49 7.01 -10.46
CA LYS A 80 6.87 8.13 -11.34
C LYS A 80 6.68 7.81 -12.83
N GLU A 81 6.86 6.56 -13.24
CA GLU A 81 6.71 6.16 -14.66
C GLU A 81 5.25 5.98 -15.07
N LYS A 82 4.36 5.55 -14.15
CA LYS A 82 2.92 5.40 -14.46
C LYS A 82 2.12 6.70 -14.39
N PHE A 83 2.65 7.76 -13.78
CA PHE A 83 1.94 9.04 -13.58
C PHE A 83 2.65 10.26 -14.18
N SER A 84 3.66 10.07 -15.04
CA SER A 84 4.20 11.16 -15.87
C SER A 84 3.21 11.49 -17.00
N CYS A 85 2.21 12.33 -16.70
CA CYS A 85 1.53 13.18 -17.68
C CYS A 85 2.21 14.55 -17.77
#